data_AF-A0A383D2U1-F1
#
_entry.id   AF-A0A383D2U1-F1
#
_cell.length_a   1.000
_cell.length_b   1.000
_cell.length_c   1.000
_cell.angle_alpha   90.00
_cell.angle_beta   90.00
_cell.angle_gamma   90.00
#
_symmetry.space_group_name_H-M   'P 1'
#
loop_
_entity.id
_entity.type
_entity.pdbx_description
1 polymer ?
#
loop_
_entity_poly.entity_id
_entity_poly.type
_entity_poly.pdbx_seq_one_letter_code
_entity_poly.pdbx_strand_id
1 'polypeptide(L)'
;EILDLEHTTLDKRLEDATNESQSQESSSQNHENKKPDETRSESREPEQEGSKGQPQNAEGNENSSEQQEFSELLKTITERKKEQLSDLPDDTAGQIQGLQNYEFMDKDAEQKFRELVDSLKQAMMDTFFKDLSKQISDMSPEDMERAKEMASDLNEMLKQKMQGQEPDFDNFMNKYGDMFGDNPPDSLEELLAQMQAQMGAMQGLMNSLPQNMQDQLQQLISNKIGDAELADTLSELA
;
A
#
# COMPACT_ATOMS: atom_id res chain seq x y z
N GLU A 1 9.01 -3.16 19.70
CA GLU A 1 7.89 -4.13 19.71
C GLU A 1 7.66 -4.76 18.33
N ILE A 2 7.19 -4.03 17.31
CA ILE A 2 6.95 -4.59 15.96
C ILE A 2 8.21 -5.26 15.40
N LEU A 3 9.35 -4.56 15.44
CA LEU A 3 10.64 -5.10 15.01
C LEU A 3 11.05 -6.33 15.83
N ASP A 4 10.80 -6.33 17.15
CA ASP A 4 11.18 -7.46 18.01
C ASP A 4 10.37 -8.72 17.70
N LEU A 5 9.07 -8.56 17.40
CA LEU A 5 8.19 -9.66 16.98
C LEU A 5 8.67 -10.25 15.66
N GLU A 6 8.95 -9.40 14.67
CA GLU A 6 9.44 -9.86 13.37
C GLU A 6 10.82 -10.55 13.50
N HIS A 7 11.77 -9.96 14.24
CA HIS A 7 13.07 -10.59 14.48
C HIS A 7 12.94 -11.95 15.17
N THR A 8 12.08 -12.06 16.19
CA THR A 8 11.84 -13.32 16.90
C THR A 8 11.29 -14.39 15.97
N THR A 9 10.39 -14.02 15.07
CA THR A 9 9.78 -14.96 14.12
C THR A 9 10.77 -15.37 13.02
N LEU A 10 11.59 -14.44 12.52
CA LEU A 10 12.68 -14.75 11.60
C LEU A 10 13.70 -15.72 12.23
N ASP A 11 14.11 -15.48 13.47
CA ASP A 11 15.08 -16.34 14.16
C ASP A 11 14.54 -17.76 14.36
N LYS A 12 13.27 -17.90 14.76
CA LYS A 12 12.61 -19.22 14.88
C LYS A 12 12.51 -19.93 13.53
N ARG A 13 12.08 -19.24 12.47
CA ARG A 13 11.97 -19.81 11.11
C ARG A 13 13.32 -20.29 10.60
N LEU A 14 14.39 -19.55 10.89
CA LEU A 14 15.75 -19.90 10.51
C LEU A 14 16.25 -21.15 11.26
N GLU A 15 15.94 -21.23 12.56
CA GLU A 15 16.27 -22.39 13.40
C GLU A 15 15.51 -23.65 12.94
N ASP A 16 14.21 -23.53 12.67
CA ASP A 16 13.38 -24.63 12.16
C ASP A 16 13.91 -25.16 10.82
N ALA A 17 14.19 -24.27 9.85
CA ALA A 17 14.75 -24.65 8.55
C ALA A 17 16.13 -25.34 8.67
N THR A 18 16.94 -24.90 9.64
CA THR A 18 18.26 -25.50 9.90
C THR A 18 18.14 -26.89 10.55
N ASN A 19 17.22 -27.05 11.50
CA ASN A 19 16.97 -28.32 12.18
C ASN A 19 16.35 -29.38 11.26
N GLU A 20 15.43 -29.00 10.37
CA GLU A 20 14.85 -29.91 9.38
C GLU A 20 15.91 -30.45 8.41
N SER A 21 16.84 -29.58 7.98
CA SER A 21 17.95 -29.94 7.09
C SER A 21 18.89 -30.97 7.74
N GLN A 22 19.25 -30.78 9.02
CA GLN A 22 20.15 -31.70 9.76
C GLN A 22 19.50 -33.05 10.11
N SER A 23 18.19 -33.04 10.38
CA SER A 23 17.45 -34.26 10.75
C SER A 23 17.32 -35.25 9.58
N GLN A 24 17.24 -34.74 8.35
CA GLN A 24 17.18 -35.56 7.13
C GLN A 24 18.55 -36.07 6.67
N GLU A 25 19.61 -35.27 6.86
CA GLU A 25 21.00 -35.69 6.59
C GLU A 25 21.41 -36.88 7.48
N SER A 26 21.03 -36.82 8.76
CA SER A 26 21.22 -37.91 9.73
C SER A 26 20.40 -39.18 9.40
N SER A 27 19.21 -39.01 8.82
CA SER A 27 18.33 -40.12 8.42
C SER A 27 18.80 -40.82 7.15
N SER A 28 19.46 -40.08 6.25
CA SER A 28 20.06 -40.59 5.01
C SER A 28 21.32 -41.41 5.29
N GLN A 29 22.17 -40.97 6.23
CA GLN A 29 23.36 -41.73 6.65
C GLN A 29 23.03 -43.05 7.37
N ASN A 30 21.87 -43.15 8.03
CA ASN A 30 21.51 -44.34 8.80
C ASN A 30 20.98 -45.50 7.92
N HIS A 31 20.65 -45.24 6.65
CA HIS A 31 20.27 -46.29 5.69
C HIS A 31 21.46 -46.96 5.00
N GLU A 32 22.67 -46.39 5.06
CA GLU A 32 23.84 -46.94 4.35
C GLU A 32 24.60 -48.03 5.16
N ASN A 33 24.21 -48.30 6.41
CA ASN A 33 24.94 -49.21 7.30
C ASN A 33 24.26 -50.58 7.56
N LYS A 34 23.23 -50.96 6.79
CA LYS A 34 22.63 -52.29 6.88
C LYS A 34 23.29 -53.24 5.86
N LYS A 35 24.45 -53.80 6.23
CA LYS A 35 25.06 -54.94 5.52
C LYS A 35 24.03 -56.08 5.38
N PRO A 36 23.90 -56.72 4.20
CA PRO A 36 23.19 -57.99 4.10
C PRO A 36 24.09 -59.08 4.71
N ASP A 37 23.64 -59.68 5.82
CA ASP A 37 24.28 -60.89 6.34
C ASP A 37 23.83 -62.08 5.49
N GLU A 38 24.67 -62.44 4.52
CA GLU A 38 24.60 -63.72 3.82
C GLU A 38 25.12 -64.83 4.73
N THR A 39 24.23 -65.64 5.30
CA THR A 39 24.60 -66.98 5.73
C THR A 39 23.54 -68.03 5.37
N ARG A 40 23.72 -68.59 4.17
CA ARG A 40 23.65 -70.01 3.77
C ARG A 40 22.38 -70.83 4.07
N SER A 41 21.75 -71.21 2.95
CA SER A 41 20.71 -72.22 2.76
C SER A 41 21.04 -73.63 3.28
N GLU A 42 20.04 -74.34 3.80
CA GLU A 42 19.73 -75.72 3.34
C GLU A 42 18.26 -76.11 3.59
N SER A 43 17.48 -76.03 2.51
CA SER A 43 16.44 -76.94 2.00
C SER A 43 15.43 -77.64 2.93
N ARG A 44 14.14 -77.37 2.67
CA ARG A 44 13.07 -78.36 2.42
C ARG A 44 11.84 -77.69 1.80
N GLU A 45 11.51 -78.08 0.57
CA GLU A 45 10.25 -77.84 -0.19
C GLU A 45 9.15 -78.85 0.22
N PRO A 46 7.91 -78.77 -0.31
CA PRO A 46 7.07 -77.60 -0.60
C PRO A 46 5.61 -77.81 -0.13
N GLU A 47 4.78 -76.77 -0.02
CA GLU A 47 3.33 -76.90 -0.20
C GLU A 47 2.66 -75.57 -0.56
N GLN A 48 1.61 -75.68 -1.38
CA GLN A 48 0.97 -74.65 -2.19
C GLN A 48 0.01 -73.71 -1.43
N GLU A 49 -0.40 -72.68 -2.19
CA GLU A 49 -1.68 -71.96 -2.16
C GLU A 49 -1.75 -70.61 -1.42
N GLY A 50 -1.96 -69.55 -2.23
CA GLY A 50 -2.97 -68.54 -1.90
C GLY A 50 -2.49 -67.12 -1.62
N SER A 51 -2.78 -66.25 -2.58
CA SER A 51 -3.30 -64.88 -2.35
C SER A 51 -2.30 -63.69 -2.30
N LYS A 52 -2.41 -62.87 -3.36
CA LYS A 52 -2.54 -61.41 -3.39
C LYS A 52 -1.53 -60.53 -2.63
N GLY A 53 -0.92 -59.61 -3.38
CA GLY A 53 -0.74 -58.23 -2.91
C GLY A 53 0.62 -57.59 -3.17
N GLN A 54 0.74 -56.97 -4.34
CA GLN A 54 1.32 -55.63 -4.57
C GLN A 54 2.83 -55.38 -4.35
N PRO A 55 3.54 -54.81 -5.34
CA PRO A 55 4.80 -54.11 -5.11
C PRO A 55 4.47 -52.69 -4.62
N GLN A 56 4.98 -52.30 -3.45
CA GLN A 56 5.04 -50.90 -3.03
C GLN A 56 6.36 -50.69 -2.32
N ASN A 57 7.17 -49.79 -2.88
CA ASN A 57 8.03 -48.81 -2.20
C ASN A 57 9.09 -48.32 -3.19
N ALA A 58 8.69 -47.37 -4.05
CA ALA A 58 9.60 -46.57 -4.87
C ALA A 58 9.04 -45.14 -5.08
N GLU A 59 8.40 -44.56 -4.06
CA GLU A 59 7.85 -43.18 -4.10
C GLU A 59 8.41 -42.29 -2.97
N GLY A 60 9.50 -42.71 -2.30
CA GLY A 60 10.02 -42.04 -1.09
C GLY A 60 11.15 -41.03 -1.29
N ASN A 61 11.68 -40.85 -2.51
CA ASN A 61 12.94 -40.11 -2.72
C ASN A 61 12.78 -38.74 -3.43
N GLU A 62 11.72 -38.54 -4.20
CA GLU A 62 11.48 -37.27 -4.90
C GLU A 62 10.99 -36.17 -3.93
N ASN A 63 10.12 -36.54 -2.99
CA ASN A 63 9.52 -35.62 -2.02
C ASN A 63 10.54 -35.06 -1.00
N SER A 64 11.60 -35.82 -0.69
CA SER A 64 12.66 -35.37 0.23
C SER A 64 13.59 -34.34 -0.41
N SER A 65 13.81 -34.44 -1.72
CA SER A 65 14.68 -33.52 -2.47
C SER A 65 13.99 -32.15 -2.63
N GLU A 66 12.71 -32.15 -3.01
CA GLU A 66 11.89 -30.94 -3.11
C GLU A 66 11.74 -30.21 -1.77
N GLN A 67 11.65 -30.97 -0.67
CA GLN A 67 11.54 -30.41 0.68
C GLN A 67 12.87 -29.78 1.17
N GLN A 68 14.02 -30.32 0.76
CA GLN A 68 15.34 -29.74 1.02
C GLN A 68 15.54 -28.42 0.27
N GLU A 69 15.23 -28.41 -1.04
CA GLU A 69 15.30 -27.19 -1.86
C GLU A 69 14.40 -26.08 -1.31
N PHE A 70 13.21 -26.44 -0.82
CA PHE A 70 12.30 -25.51 -0.17
C PHE A 70 12.87 -24.93 1.13
N SER A 71 13.48 -25.75 1.98
CA SER A 71 14.10 -25.31 3.23
C SER A 71 15.27 -24.34 2.99
N GLU A 72 16.13 -24.63 2.01
CA GLU A 72 17.24 -23.74 1.63
C GLU A 72 16.74 -22.38 1.10
N LEU A 73 15.67 -22.40 0.31
CA LEU A 73 15.02 -21.19 -0.19
C LEU A 73 14.39 -20.37 0.96
N LEU A 74 13.69 -21.01 1.89
CA LEU A 74 13.15 -20.35 3.07
C LEU A 74 14.24 -19.71 3.93
N LYS A 75 15.34 -20.43 4.15
CA LYS A 75 16.52 -19.92 4.86
C LYS A 75 17.07 -18.67 4.18
N THR A 76 17.29 -18.73 2.88
CA THR A 76 17.80 -17.59 2.08
C THR A 76 16.87 -16.37 2.16
N ILE A 77 15.56 -16.58 2.07
CA ILE A 77 14.56 -15.50 2.20
C ILE A 77 14.61 -14.88 3.61
N THR A 78 14.69 -15.72 4.63
CA THR A 78 14.71 -15.29 6.05
C THR A 78 15.96 -14.48 6.36
N GLU A 79 17.13 -14.93 5.90
CA GLU A 79 18.41 -14.21 6.05
C GLU A 79 18.38 -12.85 5.36
N ARG A 80 17.89 -12.79 4.11
CA ARG A 80 17.74 -11.53 3.37
C ARG A 80 16.80 -10.55 4.09
N LYS A 81 15.69 -11.04 4.64
CA LYS A 81 14.75 -10.20 5.40
C LYS A 81 15.37 -9.65 6.67
N LYS A 82 16.19 -10.44 7.37
CA LYS A 82 16.94 -10.00 8.55
C LYS A 82 17.95 -8.90 8.21
N GLU A 83 18.64 -9.03 7.08
CA GLU A 83 19.54 -7.99 6.57
C GLU A 83 18.77 -6.70 6.25
N GLN A 84 17.63 -6.79 5.55
CA GLN A 84 16.76 -5.63 5.27
C GLN A 84 16.30 -4.89 6.52
N LEU A 85 15.97 -5.62 7.59
CA LEU A 85 15.60 -5.01 8.88
C LEU A 85 16.80 -4.35 9.58
N SER A 86 18.01 -4.90 9.38
CA SER A 86 19.25 -4.36 9.95
C SER A 86 19.73 -3.10 9.23
N ASP A 87 19.39 -2.97 7.94
CA ASP A 87 19.70 -1.81 7.10
C ASP A 87 18.69 -0.66 7.24
N LEU A 88 17.65 -0.82 8.09
CA LEU A 88 16.68 0.24 8.34
C LEU A 88 17.37 1.49 8.92
N PRO A 89 16.95 2.71 8.53
CA PRO A 89 17.46 3.93 9.13
C PRO A 89 17.29 3.96 10.66
N ASP A 90 18.16 4.70 11.36
CA ASP A 90 18.06 4.85 12.82
C ASP A 90 16.90 5.78 13.24
N ASP A 91 16.36 6.57 12.31
CA ASP A 91 15.28 7.52 12.58
C ASP A 91 13.89 6.88 12.43
N THR A 92 12.96 7.30 13.28
CA THR A 92 11.61 6.70 13.32
C THR A 92 10.83 6.85 12.01
N ALA A 93 10.99 7.96 11.29
CA ALA A 93 10.28 8.18 10.03
C ALA A 93 10.82 7.26 8.93
N GLY A 94 12.14 7.14 8.83
CA GLY A 94 12.85 6.25 7.92
C GLY A 94 12.55 4.78 8.20
N GLN A 95 12.42 4.38 9.47
CA GLN A 95 11.98 3.04 9.84
C GLN A 95 10.56 2.74 9.36
N ILE A 96 9.61 3.67 9.55
CA ILE A 96 8.23 3.49 9.08
C ILE A 96 8.19 3.40 7.55
N GLN A 97 8.94 4.24 6.85
CA GLN A 97 9.03 4.19 5.38
C GLN A 97 9.67 2.90 4.87
N GLY A 98 10.72 2.42 5.52
CA GLY A 98 11.36 1.14 5.19
C GLY A 98 10.40 -0.03 5.42
N LEU A 99 9.68 -0.01 6.53
CA LEU A 99 8.69 -1.04 6.87
C LEU A 99 7.42 -1.00 6.00
N GLN A 100 7.10 0.14 5.39
CA GLN A 100 5.93 0.26 4.50
C GLN A 100 6.02 -0.65 3.28
N ASN A 101 7.24 -0.89 2.79
CA ASN A 101 7.52 -1.77 1.65
C ASN A 101 8.05 -3.14 2.10
N TYR A 102 8.10 -3.39 3.42
CA TYR A 102 8.62 -4.62 3.99
C TYR A 102 7.51 -5.68 4.08
N GLU A 103 7.82 -6.89 3.65
CA GLU A 103 6.92 -8.03 3.75
C GLU A 103 7.13 -8.77 5.08
N PHE A 104 6.26 -8.55 6.06
CA PHE A 104 6.33 -9.23 7.35
C PHE A 104 6.14 -10.75 7.20
N MET A 105 6.99 -11.54 7.87
CA MET A 105 6.77 -12.98 8.06
C MET A 105 5.88 -13.27 9.27
N ASP A 106 5.87 -12.38 10.26
CA ASP A 106 5.03 -12.44 11.45
C ASP A 106 3.69 -11.70 11.24
N LYS A 107 2.58 -12.39 11.52
CA LYS A 107 1.23 -11.83 11.34
C LYS A 107 0.86 -10.80 12.42
N ASP A 108 1.37 -10.95 13.64
CA ASP A 108 1.11 -10.00 14.72
C ASP A 108 1.92 -8.72 14.51
N ALA A 109 3.16 -8.83 14.02
CA ALA A 109 3.99 -7.68 13.63
C ALA A 109 3.35 -6.92 12.46
N GLU A 110 2.87 -7.63 11.43
CA GLU A 110 2.14 -7.05 10.29
C GLU A 110 0.91 -6.27 10.77
N GLN A 111 0.11 -6.88 11.66
CA GLN A 111 -1.11 -6.25 12.19
C GLN A 111 -0.77 -4.99 13.00
N LYS A 112 0.18 -5.07 13.94
CA LYS A 112 0.60 -3.93 14.76
C LYS A 112 1.17 -2.79 13.91
N PHE A 113 1.90 -3.10 12.85
CA PHE A 113 2.39 -2.09 11.92
C PHE A 113 1.25 -1.40 11.17
N ARG A 114 0.26 -2.15 10.69
CA ARG A 114 -0.94 -1.58 10.06
C ARG A 114 -1.69 -0.66 11.03
N GLU A 115 -1.92 -1.10 12.26
CA GLU A 115 -2.56 -0.28 13.31
C GLU A 115 -1.77 0.99 13.61
N LEU A 116 -0.43 0.90 13.69
CA LEU A 116 0.44 2.06 13.86
C LEU A 116 0.28 3.05 12.69
N VAL A 117 0.42 2.58 11.46
CA VAL A 117 0.30 3.42 10.25
C VAL A 117 -1.08 4.07 10.17
N ASP A 118 -2.13 3.33 10.48
CA ASP A 118 -3.49 3.87 10.47
C ASP A 118 -3.70 4.93 11.56
N SER A 119 -3.15 4.72 12.76
CA SER A 119 -3.18 5.72 13.83
C SER A 119 -2.42 7.00 13.46
N LEU A 120 -1.27 6.86 12.79
CA LEU A 120 -0.46 7.99 12.32
C LEU A 120 -1.18 8.77 11.23
N LYS A 121 -1.79 8.07 10.27
CA LYS A 121 -2.64 8.69 9.25
C LYS A 121 -3.78 9.47 9.92
N GLN A 122 -4.48 8.84 10.86
CA GLN A 122 -5.58 9.50 11.57
C GLN A 122 -5.14 10.77 12.30
N ALA A 123 -4.03 10.71 13.03
CA ALA A 123 -3.48 11.88 13.74
C ALA A 123 -3.05 13.01 12.80
N MET A 124 -2.45 12.67 11.65
CA MET A 124 -2.12 13.65 10.60
C MET A 124 -3.37 14.27 10.00
N MET A 125 -4.40 13.46 9.69
CA MET A 125 -5.66 13.94 9.15
C MET A 125 -6.39 14.87 10.13
N ASP A 126 -6.37 14.57 11.44
CA ASP A 126 -6.94 15.44 12.48
C ASP A 126 -6.27 16.82 12.50
N THR A 127 -4.93 16.85 12.37
CA THR A 127 -4.17 18.11 12.32
C THR A 127 -4.50 18.89 11.06
N PHE A 128 -4.42 18.22 9.92
CA PHE A 128 -4.73 18.81 8.61
C PHE A 128 -6.15 19.39 8.57
N PHE A 129 -7.14 18.65 9.09
CA PHE A 129 -8.52 19.10 9.15
C PHE A 129 -8.68 20.36 10.01
N LYS A 130 -8.01 20.44 11.16
CA LYS A 130 -8.05 21.63 12.02
C LYS A 130 -7.45 22.86 11.33
N ASP A 131 -6.32 22.68 10.66
CA ASP A 131 -5.65 23.75 9.93
C ASP A 131 -6.51 24.24 8.75
N LEU A 132 -7.07 23.30 7.97
CA LEU A 132 -7.98 23.61 6.88
C LEU A 132 -9.25 24.31 7.36
N SER A 133 -9.87 23.80 8.44
CA SER A 133 -11.06 24.39 9.04
C SER A 133 -10.80 25.82 9.51
N LYS A 134 -9.63 26.07 10.09
CA LYS A 134 -9.20 27.40 10.51
C LYS A 134 -9.04 28.32 9.29
N GLN A 135 -8.35 27.88 8.25
CA GLN A 135 -8.16 28.67 7.03
C GLN A 135 -9.49 29.05 6.38
N ILE A 136 -10.43 28.11 6.28
CA ILE A 136 -11.79 28.37 5.77
C ILE A 136 -12.56 29.33 6.69
N SER A 137 -12.37 29.19 8.00
CA SER A 137 -13.01 30.06 9.00
C SER A 137 -12.48 31.49 8.95
N ASP A 138 -11.19 31.65 8.73
CA ASP A 138 -10.45 32.91 8.66
C ASP A 138 -10.60 33.61 7.30
N MET A 139 -11.15 32.93 6.29
CA MET A 139 -11.41 33.52 4.97
C MET A 139 -12.40 34.68 5.08
N SER A 140 -12.02 35.82 4.50
CA SER A 140 -12.84 37.03 4.57
C SER A 140 -14.03 36.97 3.60
N PRO A 141 -15.11 37.72 3.87
CA PRO A 141 -16.22 37.85 2.91
C PRO A 141 -15.76 38.42 1.56
N GLU A 142 -14.76 39.31 1.57
CA GLU A 142 -14.20 39.95 0.37
C GLU A 142 -13.47 38.93 -0.52
N ASP A 143 -12.69 38.04 0.09
CA ASP A 143 -12.02 36.95 -0.64
C ASP A 143 -13.03 36.01 -1.31
N MET A 144 -14.16 35.77 -0.63
CA MET A 144 -15.24 34.94 -1.16
C MET A 144 -15.94 35.58 -2.36
N GLU A 145 -16.26 36.87 -2.25
CA GLU A 145 -16.91 37.62 -3.33
C GLU A 145 -16.01 37.65 -4.56
N ARG A 146 -14.72 37.90 -4.38
CA ARG A 146 -13.73 37.88 -5.45
C ARG A 146 -13.60 36.50 -6.13
N ALA A 147 -13.64 35.42 -5.35
CA ALA A 147 -13.64 34.06 -5.89
C ALA A 147 -14.91 33.74 -6.72
N LYS A 148 -16.07 34.27 -6.30
CA LYS A 148 -17.33 34.15 -7.06
C LYS A 148 -17.27 34.90 -8.39
N GLU A 149 -16.76 36.13 -8.37
CA GLU A 149 -16.57 36.94 -9.59
C GLU A 149 -15.63 36.23 -10.57
N MET A 150 -14.51 35.67 -10.08
CA MET A 150 -13.59 34.89 -10.90
C MET A 150 -14.27 33.67 -11.55
N ALA A 151 -15.08 32.93 -10.80
CA ALA A 151 -15.80 31.76 -11.32
C ALA A 151 -16.83 32.16 -12.38
N SER A 152 -17.53 33.27 -12.20
CA SER A 152 -18.47 33.83 -13.17
C SER A 152 -17.77 34.26 -14.46
N ASP A 153 -16.68 35.05 -14.35
CA ASP A 153 -15.89 35.51 -15.49
C ASP A 153 -15.28 34.31 -16.26
N LEU A 154 -14.85 33.26 -15.54
CA LEU A 154 -14.38 32.03 -16.16
C LEU A 154 -15.49 31.30 -16.94
N ASN A 155 -16.70 31.20 -16.39
CA ASN A 155 -17.85 30.59 -17.09
C ASN A 155 -18.16 31.36 -18.39
N GLU A 156 -18.16 32.69 -18.34
CA GLU A 156 -18.35 33.51 -19.55
C GLU A 156 -17.28 33.22 -20.62
N MET A 157 -16.01 33.12 -20.24
CA MET A 157 -14.92 32.77 -21.17
C MET A 157 -15.09 31.38 -21.77
N LEU A 158 -15.49 30.39 -20.97
CA LEU A 158 -15.77 29.03 -21.44
C LEU A 158 -16.92 29.03 -22.46
N LYS A 159 -17.98 29.79 -22.17
CA LYS A 159 -19.13 29.94 -23.07
C LYS A 159 -18.75 30.63 -24.39
N GLN A 160 -17.91 31.66 -24.34
CA GLN A 160 -17.37 32.31 -25.55
C GLN A 160 -16.58 31.32 -26.41
N LYS A 161 -15.68 30.55 -25.78
CA LYS A 161 -14.90 29.51 -26.45
C LYS A 161 -15.78 28.44 -27.11
N MET A 162 -16.83 27.98 -26.42
CA MET A 162 -17.81 27.02 -26.97
C MET A 162 -18.59 27.59 -28.16
N GLN A 163 -18.79 28.90 -28.20
CA GLN A 163 -19.43 29.60 -29.33
C GLN A 163 -18.46 29.88 -30.49
N GLY A 164 -17.19 29.45 -30.38
CA GLY A 164 -16.14 29.72 -31.37
C GLY A 164 -15.64 31.17 -31.35
N GLN A 165 -15.89 31.90 -30.26
CA GLN A 165 -15.33 33.24 -30.02
C GLN A 165 -14.01 33.11 -29.25
N GLU A 166 -13.14 34.10 -29.42
CA GLU A 166 -11.87 34.18 -28.71
C GLU A 166 -12.10 34.89 -27.35
N PRO A 167 -11.93 34.19 -26.21
CA PRO A 167 -12.13 34.78 -24.90
C PRO A 167 -11.01 35.74 -24.51
N ASP A 168 -11.35 36.82 -23.80
CA ASP A 168 -10.41 37.84 -23.33
C ASP A 168 -9.67 37.39 -22.05
N PHE A 169 -8.72 36.46 -22.25
CA PHE A 169 -7.91 35.91 -21.17
C PHE A 169 -6.96 36.95 -20.56
N ASP A 170 -6.47 37.91 -21.36
CA ASP A 170 -5.61 38.99 -20.87
C ASP A 170 -6.33 39.82 -19.79
N ASN A 171 -7.60 40.17 -20.02
CA ASN A 171 -8.41 40.90 -19.04
C ASN A 171 -8.67 40.07 -17.79
N PHE A 172 -8.95 38.76 -17.94
CA PHE A 172 -9.09 37.85 -16.81
C PHE A 172 -7.83 37.84 -15.94
N MET A 173 -6.65 37.70 -16.55
CA MET A 173 -5.37 37.73 -15.83
C MET A 173 -5.06 39.09 -15.20
N ASN A 174 -5.49 40.19 -15.82
CA ASN A 174 -5.37 41.53 -15.21
C ASN A 174 -6.23 41.69 -13.95
N LYS A 175 -7.40 41.04 -13.87
CA LYS A 175 -8.31 41.13 -12.71
C LYS A 175 -7.96 40.15 -11.58
N TYR A 176 -7.57 38.92 -11.94
CA TYR A 176 -7.43 37.81 -10.99
C TYR A 176 -6.02 37.19 -10.96
N GLY A 177 -5.05 37.73 -11.69
CA GLY A 177 -3.69 37.18 -11.79
C GLY A 177 -2.98 37.00 -10.45
N ASP A 178 -3.27 37.88 -9.47
CA ASP A 178 -2.71 37.80 -8.12
C ASP A 178 -3.23 36.60 -7.31
N MET A 179 -4.37 36.00 -7.70
CA MET A 179 -4.93 34.82 -7.04
C MET A 179 -4.17 33.53 -7.38
N PHE A 180 -3.41 33.50 -8.48
CA PHE A 180 -2.66 32.32 -8.94
C PHE A 180 -1.26 32.18 -8.32
N GLY A 181 -0.79 33.18 -7.57
CA GLY A 181 0.50 33.14 -6.89
C GLY A 181 1.70 33.05 -7.85
N ASP A 182 2.65 32.17 -7.55
CA ASP A 182 3.93 32.07 -8.27
C ASP A 182 3.84 31.38 -9.65
N ASN A 183 2.73 30.68 -9.94
CA ASN A 183 2.53 29.95 -11.19
C ASN A 183 1.18 30.33 -11.83
N PRO A 184 1.07 31.55 -12.40
CA PRO A 184 -0.09 31.93 -13.20
C PRO A 184 -0.11 31.17 -14.55
N PRO A 185 -1.28 30.77 -15.04
CA PRO A 185 -1.42 30.15 -16.36
C PRO A 185 -1.21 31.16 -17.49
N ASP A 186 -0.57 30.73 -18.58
CA ASP A 186 -0.33 31.54 -19.78
C ASP A 186 -1.53 31.56 -20.74
N SER A 187 -2.44 30.57 -20.63
CA SER A 187 -3.65 30.51 -21.45
C SER A 187 -4.85 29.91 -20.73
N LEU A 188 -6.04 30.11 -21.31
CA LEU A 188 -7.27 29.47 -20.83
C LEU A 188 -7.21 27.93 -20.89
N GLU A 189 -6.52 27.33 -21.88
CA GLU A 189 -6.30 25.87 -21.87
C GLU A 189 -5.45 25.43 -20.70
N GLU A 190 -4.38 26.18 -20.40
CA GLU A 190 -3.49 25.85 -19.29
C GLU A 190 -4.19 26.01 -17.95
N LEU A 191 -4.96 27.09 -17.77
CA LEU A 191 -5.81 27.28 -16.60
C LEU A 191 -6.75 26.09 -16.39
N LEU A 192 -7.42 25.64 -17.46
CA LEU A 192 -8.34 24.51 -17.38
C LEU A 192 -7.60 23.21 -17.04
N ALA A 193 -6.44 22.97 -17.65
CA ALA A 193 -5.62 21.79 -17.36
C ALA A 193 -5.12 21.78 -15.91
N GLN A 194 -4.68 22.93 -15.40
CA GLN A 194 -4.27 23.11 -14.01
C GLN A 194 -5.44 22.89 -13.05
N MET A 195 -6.61 23.44 -13.36
CA MET A 195 -7.81 23.26 -12.56
C MET A 195 -8.29 21.80 -12.54
N GLN A 196 -8.23 21.10 -13.67
CA GLN A 196 -8.52 19.67 -13.76
C GLN A 196 -7.54 18.83 -12.92
N ALA A 197 -6.25 19.13 -13.01
CA ALA A 197 -5.23 18.45 -12.21
C ALA A 197 -5.46 18.69 -10.70
N GLN A 198 -5.78 19.92 -10.32
CA GLN A 198 -6.07 20.30 -8.93
C GLN A 198 -7.35 19.65 -8.42
N MET A 199 -8.42 19.62 -9.22
CA MET A 199 -9.66 18.91 -8.88
C MET A 199 -9.42 17.41 -8.71
N GLY A 200 -8.64 16.78 -9.60
CA GLY A 200 -8.29 15.36 -9.48
C GLY A 200 -7.50 15.07 -8.20
N ALA A 201 -6.53 15.93 -7.86
CA ALA A 201 -5.77 15.82 -6.62
C ALA A 201 -6.67 16.02 -5.38
N MET A 202 -7.58 17.01 -5.42
CA MET A 202 -8.54 17.27 -4.34
C MET A 202 -9.53 16.12 -4.17
N GLN A 203 -10.04 15.54 -5.26
CA GLN A 203 -10.90 14.35 -5.21
C GLN A 203 -10.17 13.15 -4.62
N GLY A 204 -8.91 12.92 -5.02
CA GLY A 204 -8.06 11.87 -4.43
C GLY A 204 -7.89 12.06 -2.92
N LEU A 205 -7.64 13.30 -2.49
CA LEU A 205 -7.56 13.65 -1.07
C LEU A 205 -8.91 13.45 -0.37
N MET A 206 -10.01 13.93 -0.92
CA MET A 206 -11.36 13.79 -0.36
C MET A 206 -11.73 12.31 -0.17
N ASN A 207 -11.43 11.48 -1.18
CA ASN A 207 -11.65 10.03 -1.13
C ASN A 207 -10.75 9.34 -0.09
N SER A 208 -9.61 9.94 0.25
CA SER A 208 -8.71 9.43 1.30
C SER A 208 -9.12 9.85 2.71
N LEU A 209 -9.98 10.86 2.87
CA LEU A 209 -10.49 11.30 4.17
C LEU A 209 -11.57 10.32 4.69
N PRO A 210 -11.68 10.13 6.01
CA PRO A 210 -12.80 9.42 6.61
C PRO A 210 -14.15 10.09 6.28
N GLN A 211 -15.20 9.28 6.05
CA GLN A 211 -16.54 9.76 5.66
C GLN A 211 -17.10 10.85 6.58
N ASN A 212 -16.96 10.69 7.90
CA ASN A 212 -17.42 11.68 8.87
C ASN A 212 -16.68 13.02 8.77
N MET A 213 -15.42 13.04 8.33
CA MET A 213 -14.67 14.27 8.08
C MET A 213 -15.06 14.91 6.75
N GLN A 214 -15.33 14.10 5.73
CA GLN A 214 -15.85 14.58 4.45
C GLN A 214 -17.16 15.35 4.65
N ASP A 215 -18.10 14.78 5.41
CA ASP A 215 -19.39 15.42 5.70
C ASP A 215 -19.24 16.74 6.48
N GLN A 216 -18.36 16.75 7.49
CA GLN A 216 -18.09 17.96 8.28
C GLN A 216 -17.45 19.06 7.44
N LEU A 217 -16.52 18.70 6.55
CA LEU A 217 -15.90 19.64 5.64
C LEU A 217 -16.93 20.22 4.67
N GLN A 218 -17.78 19.37 4.07
CA GLN A 218 -18.88 19.83 3.21
C GLN A 218 -19.79 20.81 3.93
N GLN A 219 -20.19 20.52 5.18
CA GLN A 219 -21.02 21.45 5.96
C GLN A 219 -20.32 22.79 6.23
N LEU A 220 -19.02 22.78 6.58
CA LEU A 220 -18.26 24.00 6.79
C LEU A 220 -18.17 24.84 5.51
N ILE A 221 -17.91 24.18 4.38
CA ILE A 221 -17.87 24.81 3.06
C ILE A 221 -19.24 25.39 2.71
N SER A 222 -20.31 24.61 2.80
CA SER A 222 -21.69 25.06 2.52
C SER A 222 -22.09 26.26 3.37
N ASN A 223 -21.72 26.25 4.65
CA ASN A 223 -22.02 27.35 5.58
C ASN A 223 -21.26 28.64 5.24
N LYS A 224 -20.05 28.54 4.68
CA LYS A 224 -19.20 29.69 4.35
C LYS A 224 -19.42 30.19 2.93
N ILE A 225 -19.38 29.29 1.95
CA ILE A 225 -19.54 29.59 0.51
C ILE A 225 -20.97 30.02 0.20
N GLY A 226 -21.96 29.57 0.99
CA GLY A 226 -23.37 29.90 0.78
C GLY A 226 -23.82 29.26 -0.52
N ASP A 227 -24.21 27.99 -0.43
CA ASP A 227 -24.59 27.03 -1.49
C ASP A 227 -25.56 27.53 -2.59
N ALA A 228 -26.18 28.70 -2.42
CA ALA A 228 -27.09 29.32 -3.39
C ALA A 228 -26.55 29.41 -4.83
N GLU A 229 -25.57 30.29 -5.01
CA GLU A 229 -25.23 30.81 -6.33
C GLU A 229 -24.01 30.13 -6.97
N LEU A 230 -23.04 29.67 -6.17
CA LEU A 230 -21.84 29.03 -6.71
C LEU A 230 -22.15 27.61 -7.20
N ALA A 231 -22.97 26.84 -6.49
CA ALA A 231 -23.39 25.51 -6.92
C ALA A 231 -24.23 25.55 -8.20
N ASP A 232 -25.07 26.59 -8.37
CA ASP A 232 -25.80 26.85 -9.62
C ASP A 232 -24.83 27.16 -10.77
N THR A 233 -23.86 28.04 -10.53
CA THR A 233 -22.85 28.42 -11.54
C THR A 233 -21.97 27.23 -11.96
N LEU A 234 -21.65 26.33 -11.01
CA LEU A 234 -20.86 25.12 -11.27
C LEU A 234 -21.70 23.99 -11.90
N SER A 235 -23.00 23.93 -11.63
CA SER A 235 -23.90 22.97 -12.29
C SER A 235 -24.17 23.35 -13.74
N GLU A 236 -24.07 24.63 -14.12
CA GLU A 236 -24.05 25.06 -15.52
C GLU A 236 -22.74 24.67 -16.26
N LEU A 237 -21.69 24.28 -15.53
CA LEU A 237 -20.40 23.87 -16.09
C LEU A 237 -20.34 22.37 -16.51
N ALA A 238 -21.27 21.53 -16.05
CA ALA A 238 -21.29 20.07 -16.24
C ALA A 238 -22.27 19.62 -17.34
#